data_AF-A0A7X0JDH4-F1
#
_entry.id   AF-A0A7X0JDH4-F1
#
_cell.length_a   1.000
_cell.length_b   1.000
_cell.length_c   1.000
_cell.angle_alpha   90.00
_cell.angle_beta   90.00
_cell.angle_gamma   90.00
#
_symmetry.space_group_name_H-M   'P 1'
#
loop_
_entity.id
_entity.type
_entity.pdbx_description
1 polymer ?
#
loop_
_entity_poly.entity_id
_entity_poly.type
_entity_poly.pdbx_seq_one_letter_code
_entity_poly.pdbx_strand_id
1 'polypeptide(L)'
;MTGKMQQTKPERLASWTAAILRIIEDKQVLLRLPAASTHVPALASHRWQLTKAVCNYRWFVKSALAAHARSADHNRQVTALIEAIDDVHEVLRAYVLHWSNGDNAARWPDYQAAASATLDEIARAVRRISADAATLLPDAAPPGNRAVEQRKVLPL
;
A
#
# COMPACT_ATOMS: atom_id res chain seq x y z
N MET A 1 -4.74 -32.68 2.83
CA MET A 1 -5.43 -31.37 2.75
C MET A 1 -4.50 -30.32 3.35
N THR A 2 -3.70 -29.64 2.52
CA THR A 2 -2.81 -28.56 2.95
C THR A 2 -3.68 -27.34 3.27
N GLY A 3 -3.95 -27.12 4.56
CA GLY A 3 -4.57 -25.88 5.01
C GLY A 3 -3.66 -24.72 4.61
N LYS A 4 -4.14 -23.82 3.75
CA LYS A 4 -3.43 -22.57 3.48
C LYS A 4 -3.31 -21.84 4.82
N MET A 5 -2.11 -21.75 5.38
CA MET A 5 -1.83 -20.86 6.51
C MET A 5 -2.35 -19.47 6.15
N GLN A 6 -3.23 -18.92 6.98
CA GLN A 6 -3.68 -17.54 6.81
C GLN A 6 -2.49 -16.62 7.06
N GLN A 7 -2.18 -15.76 6.08
CA GLN A 7 -1.10 -14.80 6.21
C GLN A 7 -1.34 -13.87 7.41
N THR A 8 -0.27 -13.56 8.15
CA THR A 8 -0.32 -12.58 9.25
C THR A 8 -0.57 -11.16 8.71
N LYS A 9 -0.93 -10.22 9.59
CA LYS A 9 -1.13 -8.81 9.18
C LYS A 9 0.18 -8.22 8.59
N PRO A 10 1.37 -8.41 9.21
CA PRO A 10 2.64 -8.02 8.61
C PRO A 10 2.90 -8.65 7.23
N GLU A 11 2.65 -9.95 7.06
CA GLU A 11 2.86 -10.64 5.78
C GLU A 11 1.95 -10.09 4.68
N ARG A 12 0.68 -9.80 5.02
CA ARG A 12 -0.26 -9.16 4.09
C ARG A 12 0.17 -7.75 3.75
N LEU A 13 0.63 -6.96 4.73
CA LEU A 13 1.17 -5.62 4.51
C LEU A 13 2.35 -5.66 3.53
N ALA A 14 3.31 -6.54 3.78
CA ALA A 14 4.49 -6.73 2.92
C ALA A 14 4.09 -7.18 1.51
N SER A 15 3.15 -8.12 1.40
CA SER A 15 2.66 -8.62 0.10
C SER A 15 2.01 -7.52 -0.73
N TRP A 16 1.15 -6.68 -0.14
CA TRP A 16 0.54 -5.56 -0.84
C TRP A 16 1.56 -4.49 -1.26
N THR A 17 2.51 -4.20 -0.37
CA THR A 17 3.60 -3.26 -0.63
C THR A 17 4.42 -3.72 -1.83
N ALA A 18 4.85 -4.98 -1.83
CA ALA A 18 5.62 -5.56 -2.93
C ALA A 18 4.84 -5.55 -4.25
N ALA A 19 3.54 -5.87 -4.21
CA ALA A 19 2.69 -5.84 -5.41
C ALA A 19 2.60 -4.44 -6.02
N ILE A 20 2.39 -3.41 -5.20
CA ILE A 20 2.35 -2.01 -5.68
C ILE A 20 3.70 -1.60 -6.28
N LEU A 21 4.79 -1.85 -5.57
CA LEU A 21 6.13 -1.47 -6.02
C LEU A 21 6.51 -2.15 -7.33
N ARG A 22 6.15 -3.43 -7.50
CA ARG A 22 6.37 -4.16 -8.74
C ARG A 22 5.58 -3.56 -9.91
N ILE A 23 4.30 -3.24 -9.72
CA ILE A 23 3.49 -2.60 -10.77
C ILE A 23 4.09 -1.25 -11.18
N ILE A 24 4.59 -0.47 -10.21
CA ILE A 24 5.26 0.80 -10.46
C ILE A 24 6.55 0.58 -11.26
N GLU A 25 7.38 -0.37 -10.84
CA GLU A 25 8.64 -0.71 -11.52
C GLU A 25 8.40 -1.14 -12.97
N ASP A 26 7.51 -2.11 -13.19
CA ASP A 26 7.15 -2.60 -14.53
C ASP A 26 6.67 -1.46 -15.43
N LYS A 27 5.85 -0.56 -14.86
CA LYS A 27 5.36 0.61 -15.58
C LYS A 27 6.46 1.62 -15.90
N GLN A 28 7.38 1.87 -14.98
CA GLN A 28 8.50 2.76 -15.20
C GLN A 28 9.43 2.23 -16.29
N VAL A 29 9.65 0.90 -16.35
CA VAL A 29 10.38 0.27 -17.45
C VAL A 29 9.70 0.60 -18.78
N LEU A 30 8.38 0.39 -18.89
CA LEU A 30 7.63 0.72 -20.11
C LEU A 30 7.71 2.20 -20.47
N LEU A 31 7.62 3.11 -19.49
CA LEU A 31 7.74 4.55 -19.73
C LEU A 31 9.12 4.94 -20.24
N ARG A 32 10.18 4.19 -19.91
CA ARG A 32 11.56 4.49 -20.35
C ARG A 32 11.93 3.89 -21.71
N LEU A 33 11.09 3.01 -22.26
CA LEU A 33 11.37 2.39 -23.55
C LEU A 33 11.38 3.44 -24.69
N PRO A 34 12.28 3.29 -25.68
CA PRO A 34 12.12 3.96 -26.97
C PRO A 34 10.74 3.63 -27.54
N ALA A 35 10.01 4.64 -28.03
CA ALA A 35 8.64 4.49 -28.53
C ALA A 35 7.60 4.05 -27.46
N ALA A 36 7.77 4.41 -26.19
CA ALA A 36 6.78 4.17 -25.13
C ALA A 36 5.35 4.65 -25.50
N SER A 37 5.23 5.67 -26.36
CA SER A 37 3.97 6.16 -26.93
C SER A 37 3.20 5.12 -27.75
N THR A 38 3.83 4.02 -28.15
CA THR A 38 3.18 2.90 -28.86
C THR A 38 2.61 1.85 -27.90
N HIS A 39 2.99 1.90 -26.62
CA HIS A 39 2.58 0.94 -25.59
C HIS A 39 1.38 1.44 -24.75
N VAL A 40 0.54 2.31 -25.31
CA VAL A 40 -0.62 2.91 -24.62
C VAL A 40 -1.53 1.87 -23.94
N PRO A 41 -1.90 0.74 -24.59
CA PRO A 41 -2.73 -0.27 -23.93
C PRO A 41 -2.07 -0.90 -22.70
N ALA A 42 -0.76 -1.21 -22.78
CA ALA A 42 -0.02 -1.77 -21.65
C ALA A 42 0.09 -0.75 -20.50
N LEU A 43 0.38 0.50 -20.79
CA LEU A 43 0.46 1.58 -19.79
C LEU A 43 -0.89 1.83 -19.11
N ALA A 44 -1.99 1.73 -19.86
CA ALA A 44 -3.35 1.79 -19.33
C ALA A 44 -3.66 0.59 -18.42
N SER A 45 -3.26 -0.62 -18.82
CA SER A 45 -3.39 -1.82 -17.98
C SER A 45 -2.65 -1.66 -16.65
N HIS A 46 -1.40 -1.18 -16.68
CA HIS A 46 -0.65 -0.90 -15.44
C HIS A 46 -1.29 0.21 -14.60
N ARG A 47 -1.90 1.26 -15.20
CA ARG A 47 -2.69 2.25 -14.43
C ARG A 47 -3.78 1.55 -13.64
N TRP A 48 -4.58 0.73 -14.32
CA TRP A 48 -5.70 0.04 -13.70
C TRP A 48 -5.29 -0.94 -12.61
N GLN A 49 -4.21 -1.70 -12.85
CA GLN A 49 -3.63 -2.60 -11.85
C GLN A 49 -3.16 -1.82 -10.62
N LEU A 50 -2.48 -0.69 -10.82
CA LEU A 50 -1.99 0.16 -9.73
C LEU A 50 -3.15 0.72 -8.91
N THR A 51 -4.20 1.24 -9.57
CA THR A 51 -5.42 1.73 -8.90
C THR A 51 -6.02 0.66 -8.00
N LYS A 52 -6.22 -0.55 -8.54
CA LYS A 52 -6.76 -1.67 -7.74
C LYS A 52 -5.86 -2.04 -6.57
N ALA A 53 -4.55 -2.13 -6.80
CA ALA A 53 -3.59 -2.50 -5.76
C ALA A 53 -3.56 -1.47 -4.63
N VAL A 54 -3.52 -0.16 -4.96
CA VAL A 54 -3.54 0.92 -3.96
C VAL A 54 -4.87 0.99 -3.21
N CYS A 55 -6.01 0.81 -3.88
CA CYS A 55 -7.31 0.74 -3.20
C CYS A 55 -7.39 -0.43 -2.19
N ASN A 56 -6.90 -1.61 -2.58
CA ASN A 56 -6.87 -2.78 -1.70
C ASN A 56 -5.91 -2.60 -0.52
N TYR A 57 -4.72 -2.06 -0.78
CA TYR A 57 -3.74 -1.73 0.25
C TYR A 57 -4.29 -0.69 1.23
N ARG A 58 -4.90 0.39 0.73
CA ARG A 58 -5.56 1.41 1.53
C ARG A 58 -6.64 0.83 2.43
N TRP A 59 -7.54 0.03 1.85
CA TRP A 59 -8.59 -0.62 2.61
C TRP A 59 -8.02 -1.52 3.71
N PHE A 60 -6.98 -2.31 3.39
CA PHE A 60 -6.32 -3.18 4.36
C PHE A 60 -5.67 -2.39 5.50
N VAL A 61 -4.86 -1.38 5.19
CA VAL A 61 -4.15 -0.56 6.21
C VAL A 61 -5.16 0.11 7.13
N LYS A 62 -6.19 0.77 6.59
CA LYS A 62 -7.24 1.43 7.40
C LYS A 62 -7.95 0.45 8.31
N SER A 63 -8.35 -0.71 7.78
CA SER A 63 -9.03 -1.76 8.56
C SER A 63 -8.14 -2.37 9.65
N ALA A 64 -6.86 -2.59 9.33
CA ALA A 64 -5.90 -3.18 10.25
C ALA A 64 -5.56 -2.22 11.41
N LEU A 65 -5.38 -0.93 11.12
CA LEU A 65 -5.04 0.08 12.12
C LEU A 65 -6.23 0.47 13.01
N ALA A 66 -7.44 0.59 12.43
CA ALA A 66 -8.66 0.89 13.22
C ALA A 66 -8.91 -0.15 14.33
N ALA A 67 -8.54 -1.41 14.10
CA ALA A 67 -8.65 -2.47 15.09
C ALA A 67 -7.61 -2.41 16.23
N HIS A 68 -6.62 -1.50 16.18
CA HIS A 68 -5.50 -1.44 17.13
C HIS A 68 -5.43 -0.15 17.97
N ALA A 69 -6.40 0.74 17.89
CA ALA A 69 -6.46 1.94 18.73
C ALA A 69 -6.41 1.61 20.24
N ARG A 70 -5.37 2.09 20.95
CA ARG A 70 -5.09 1.72 22.36
C ARG A 70 -4.76 2.90 23.29
N SER A 71 -4.21 4.01 22.79
CA SER A 71 -3.84 5.20 23.59
C SER A 71 -3.90 6.48 22.75
N ALA A 72 -3.89 7.67 23.37
CA ALA A 72 -4.01 8.95 22.65
C ALA A 72 -2.87 9.20 21.64
N ASP A 73 -1.62 8.91 22.01
CA ASP A 73 -0.46 9.04 21.11
C ASP A 73 -0.49 8.00 19.99
N HIS A 74 -0.86 6.77 20.32
CA HIS A 74 -1.08 5.72 19.33
C HIS A 74 -2.20 6.12 18.35
N ASN A 75 -3.28 6.74 18.83
CA ASN A 75 -4.38 7.23 18.00
C ASN A 75 -3.93 8.37 17.08
N ARG A 76 -3.03 9.27 17.53
CA ARG A 76 -2.44 10.31 16.67
C ARG A 76 -1.61 9.71 15.54
N GLN A 77 -0.73 8.75 15.85
CA GLN A 77 0.08 8.05 14.84
C GLN A 77 -0.80 7.29 13.83
N VAL A 78 -1.82 6.58 14.31
CA VAL A 78 -2.80 5.89 13.46
C VAL A 78 -3.54 6.87 12.56
N THR A 79 -3.97 8.02 13.09
CA THR A 79 -4.66 9.05 12.29
C THR A 79 -3.77 9.61 11.20
N ALA A 80 -2.53 9.98 11.53
CA ALA A 80 -1.55 10.47 10.55
C ALA A 80 -1.27 9.45 9.44
N LEU A 81 -1.23 8.15 9.77
CA LEU A 81 -1.09 7.10 8.75
C LEU A 81 -2.33 6.93 7.87
N ILE A 82 -3.52 7.09 8.44
CA ILE A 82 -4.77 7.07 7.68
C ILE A 82 -4.86 8.27 6.72
N GLU A 83 -4.39 9.44 7.14
CA GLU A 83 -4.29 10.63 6.28
C GLU A 83 -3.26 10.39 5.17
N ALA A 84 -2.05 9.92 5.51
CA ALA A 84 -1.01 9.66 4.52
C ALA A 84 -1.43 8.64 3.44
N ILE A 85 -2.20 7.61 3.79
CA ILE A 85 -2.71 6.65 2.81
C ILE A 85 -3.85 7.23 1.95
N ASP A 86 -4.62 8.16 2.50
CA ASP A 86 -5.64 8.90 1.75
C ASP A 86 -4.97 9.87 0.75
N ASP A 87 -3.88 10.53 1.14
CA ASP A 87 -3.07 11.39 0.26
C ASP A 87 -2.49 10.60 -0.92
N VAL A 88 -1.91 9.42 -0.68
CA VAL A 88 -1.41 8.53 -1.76
C VAL A 88 -2.52 8.18 -2.74
N HIS A 89 -3.72 7.91 -2.25
CA HIS A 89 -4.87 7.62 -3.09
C HIS A 89 -5.29 8.85 -3.92
N GLU A 90 -5.28 10.05 -3.36
CA GLU A 90 -5.61 11.27 -4.10
C GLU A 90 -4.56 11.61 -5.17
N VAL A 91 -3.26 11.45 -4.87
CA VAL A 91 -2.18 11.59 -5.87
C VAL A 91 -2.40 10.60 -7.02
N LEU A 92 -2.72 9.34 -6.70
CA LEU A 92 -3.03 8.33 -7.72
C LEU A 92 -4.30 8.68 -8.52
N ARG A 93 -5.34 9.18 -7.86
CA ARG A 93 -6.59 9.58 -8.50
C ARG A 93 -6.34 10.73 -9.48
N ALA A 94 -5.60 11.75 -9.08
CA ALA A 94 -5.20 12.86 -9.93
C ALA A 94 -4.38 12.38 -11.12
N TYR A 95 -3.41 11.48 -10.90
CA TYR A 95 -2.63 10.84 -11.96
C TYR A 95 -3.52 10.11 -12.98
N VAL A 96 -4.46 9.29 -12.51
CA VAL A 96 -5.37 8.54 -13.39
C VAL A 96 -6.27 9.49 -14.18
N LEU A 97 -6.87 10.48 -13.53
CA LEU A 97 -7.75 11.45 -14.20
C LEU A 97 -7.02 12.27 -15.25
N HIS A 98 -5.82 12.76 -14.91
CA HIS A 98 -5.06 13.62 -15.81
C HIS A 98 -4.57 12.85 -17.04
N TRP A 99 -4.26 11.56 -16.90
CA TRP A 99 -3.54 10.80 -17.92
C TRP A 99 -4.31 9.64 -18.53
N SER A 100 -5.63 9.55 -18.32
CA SER A 100 -6.49 8.54 -18.96
C SER A 100 -6.98 8.91 -20.37
N ASN A 101 -6.71 10.13 -20.85
CA ASN A 101 -7.22 10.60 -22.15
C ASN A 101 -6.26 10.32 -23.32
N GLY A 102 -6.83 10.13 -24.52
CA GLY A 102 -6.11 9.78 -25.76
C GLY A 102 -5.18 10.88 -26.31
N ASP A 103 -5.32 12.13 -25.87
CA ASP A 103 -4.51 13.27 -26.34
C ASP A 103 -3.04 13.22 -25.89
N ASN A 104 -2.68 12.30 -25.00
CA ASN A 104 -1.32 12.18 -24.45
C ASN A 104 -0.27 11.80 -25.51
N ALA A 105 -0.69 11.26 -26.66
CA ALA A 105 0.23 10.97 -27.76
C ALA A 105 0.89 12.24 -28.31
N ALA A 106 0.17 13.37 -28.33
CA ALA A 106 0.67 14.65 -28.85
C ALA A 106 1.63 15.36 -27.88
N ARG A 107 1.54 15.06 -26.58
CA ARG A 107 2.37 15.65 -25.51
C ARG A 107 3.15 14.58 -24.74
N TRP A 108 3.61 13.57 -25.47
CA TRP A 108 4.21 12.38 -24.89
C TRP A 108 5.38 12.67 -23.93
N PRO A 109 6.33 13.55 -24.25
CA PRO A 109 7.46 13.83 -23.35
C PRO A 109 7.00 14.41 -22.00
N ASP A 110 6.06 15.37 -22.02
CA ASP A 110 5.49 15.97 -20.80
C ASP A 110 4.79 14.90 -19.94
N TYR A 111 3.96 14.07 -20.60
CA TYR A 111 3.28 12.96 -19.95
C TYR A 111 4.27 11.99 -19.30
N GLN A 112 5.29 11.56 -20.05
CA GLN A 112 6.26 10.58 -19.60
C GLN A 112 7.02 11.06 -18.36
N ALA A 113 7.48 12.31 -18.36
CA ALA A 113 8.18 12.91 -17.24
C ALA A 113 7.29 13.04 -16.00
N ALA A 114 6.09 13.63 -16.16
CA ALA A 114 5.16 13.82 -15.06
C ALA A 114 4.64 12.49 -14.47
N ALA A 115 4.35 11.52 -15.34
CA ALA A 115 3.94 10.17 -14.93
C ALA A 115 5.03 9.47 -14.13
N SER A 116 6.29 9.55 -14.58
CA SER A 116 7.42 8.94 -13.88
C SER A 116 7.61 9.54 -12.49
N ALA A 117 7.59 10.88 -12.39
CA ALA A 117 7.72 11.58 -11.12
C ALA A 117 6.60 11.22 -10.13
N THR A 118 5.35 11.14 -10.61
CA THR A 118 4.20 10.76 -9.77
C THR A 118 4.32 9.33 -9.26
N LEU A 119 4.79 8.40 -10.11
CA LEU A 119 5.02 7.02 -9.72
C LEU A 119 6.13 6.90 -8.65
N ASP A 120 7.20 7.68 -8.76
CA ASP A 120 8.26 7.76 -7.75
C ASP A 120 7.79 8.32 -6.41
N GLU A 121 6.90 9.31 -6.44
CA GLU A 121 6.24 9.85 -5.25
C GLU A 121 5.39 8.79 -4.55
N ILE A 122 4.50 8.11 -5.29
CA ILE A 122 3.66 7.03 -4.77
C ILE A 122 4.54 5.91 -4.17
N ALA A 123 5.60 5.49 -4.88
CA ALA A 123 6.50 4.44 -4.41
C ALA A 123 7.19 4.82 -3.08
N ARG A 124 7.68 6.06 -2.96
CA ARG A 124 8.29 6.56 -1.71
C ARG A 124 7.27 6.60 -0.57
N ALA A 125 6.08 7.12 -0.82
CA ALA A 125 5.02 7.22 0.18
C ALA A 125 4.56 5.83 0.66
N VAL A 126 4.33 4.88 -0.25
CA VAL A 126 3.93 3.50 0.08
C VAL A 126 5.01 2.80 0.91
N ARG A 127 6.30 2.98 0.60
CA ARG A 127 7.40 2.42 1.43
C ARG A 127 7.36 2.98 2.85
N ARG A 128 7.22 4.30 2.99
CA ARG A 128 7.16 4.97 4.29
C ARG A 128 5.95 4.50 5.11
N ILE A 129 4.76 4.54 4.53
CA ILE A 129 3.52 4.09 5.20
C ILE A 129 3.64 2.63 5.63
N SER A 130 4.23 1.77 4.79
CA SER A 130 4.40 0.36 5.13
C SER A 130 5.37 0.14 6.28
N ALA A 131 6.48 0.89 6.32
CA ALA A 131 7.42 0.83 7.43
C ALA A 131 6.75 1.29 8.73
N ASP A 132 6.06 2.43 8.69
CA ASP A 132 5.37 3.00 9.86
C ASP A 132 4.24 2.06 10.34
N ALA A 133 3.40 1.55 9.42
CA ALA A 133 2.31 0.63 9.76
C ALA A 133 2.81 -0.71 10.31
N ALA A 134 3.97 -1.21 9.86
CA ALA A 134 4.56 -2.44 10.40
C ALA A 134 4.93 -2.30 11.88
N THR A 135 5.33 -1.10 12.34
CA THR A 135 5.60 -0.86 13.77
C THR A 135 4.34 -0.90 14.64
N LEU A 136 3.17 -0.64 14.05
CA LEU A 136 1.88 -0.55 14.74
C LEU A 136 1.04 -1.82 14.65
N LEU A 137 1.38 -2.72 13.73
CA LEU A 137 0.70 -3.99 13.51
C LEU A 137 1.58 -5.15 14.00
N PRO A 138 1.83 -5.29 15.33
CA PRO A 138 2.59 -6.43 15.81
C PRO A 138 1.85 -7.72 15.45
N ASP A 139 2.60 -8.79 15.22
CA ASP A 139 2.01 -10.12 15.21
C ASP A 139 1.22 -10.28 16.50
N ALA A 140 -0.05 -10.70 16.36
CA ALA A 140 -0.81 -11.10 17.51
C ALA A 140 0.03 -12.17 18.23
N ALA A 141 0.52 -11.87 19.43
CA ALA A 141 1.08 -12.91 20.30
C ALA A 141 0.06 -14.06 20.30
N PRO A 142 0.49 -15.32 20.07
CA PRO A 142 -0.43 -16.44 20.07
C PRO A 142 -1.24 -16.41 21.38
N PRO A 143 -2.55 -16.71 21.35
CA PRO A 143 -3.37 -16.76 22.56
C PRO A 143 -2.91 -17.95 23.41
N GLY A 144 -1.89 -17.75 24.22
CA GLY A 144 -1.25 -18.83 24.95
C GLY A 144 -0.13 -18.33 25.83
N ASN A 145 -0.47 -17.52 26.85
CA ASN A 145 0.30 -17.46 28.12
C ASN A 145 -0.36 -16.62 29.23
N ARG A 146 -1.56 -16.05 29.02
CA ARG A 146 -2.31 -15.41 30.12
C ARG A 146 -3.03 -16.37 31.08
N ALA A 147 -2.96 -17.69 30.86
CA ALA A 147 -3.68 -18.68 31.65
C ALA A 147 -2.88 -19.36 32.78
N VAL A 148 -1.58 -19.06 32.95
CA VAL A 148 -0.73 -19.79 33.92
C VAL A 148 -0.46 -19.01 35.21
N GLU A 149 -0.69 -17.70 35.26
CA GLU A 149 -0.38 -16.90 36.47
C GLU A 149 -1.53 -16.77 37.49
N GLN A 150 -2.74 -17.27 37.22
CA GLN A 150 -3.83 -17.23 38.21
C GLN A 150 -3.95 -18.48 39.12
N ARG A 151 -3.01 -19.42 39.03
CA ARG A 151 -2.91 -20.56 39.97
C ARG A 151 -1.68 -20.45 40.88
N LYS A 152 -1.54 -19.32 41.57
CA LYS A 152 -0.61 -19.20 42.71
C LYS A 152 -1.13 -18.27 43.80
N VAL A 153 -2.40 -18.36 44.18
CA VAL A 153 -2.83 -17.96 45.54
C VAL A 153 -4.04 -18.80 45.95
N LEU A 154 -3.81 -19.76 46.84
CA LEU A 154 -4.68 -20.03 48.00
C LEU A 154 -3.99 -21.08 48.88
N PRO A 155 -3.55 -20.72 50.09
CA PRO A 155 -3.16 -21.70 51.10
C PRO A 155 -4.43 -22.22 51.79
N LEU A 156 -4.53 -23.54 51.90
CA LEU A 156 -5.28 -24.22 52.96
C LEU A 156 -4.41 -25.37 53.46
#